data_AF-A0A2N6LI04-F1
#
_entry.id   AF-A0A2N6LI04-F1
#
_cell.length_a   1.000
_cell.length_b   1.000
_cell.length_c   1.000
_cell.angle_alpha   90.00
_cell.angle_beta   90.00
_cell.angle_gamma   90.00
#
_symmetry.space_group_name_H-M   'P 1'
#
loop_
_entity.id
_entity.type
_entity.pdbx_description
1 polymer ?
#
loop_
_entity_poly.entity_id
_entity_poly.type
_entity_poly.pdbx_seq_one_letter_code
_entity_poly.pdbx_strand_id
1 'polypeptide(L)'
;MFDSTELSKALQYRIQGKSGDWRYSHKIPGVYPKYVFWKFADRCPNTRVSVELSQKAVLDRVWERPKIPKHPIKSFKITKLEAFQEI
;
A
#
# COMPACT_ATOMS: atom_id res chain seq x y z
N MET A 1 -5.72 28.44 -3.71
CA MET A 1 -5.07 27.40 -4.53
C MET A 1 -4.20 26.55 -3.61
N PHE A 2 -4.75 25.45 -3.08
CA PHE A 2 -4.00 24.45 -2.31
C PHE A 2 -4.02 23.15 -3.12
N ASP A 3 -3.16 23.06 -4.14
CA ASP A 3 -3.04 21.87 -5.00
C ASP A 3 -1.71 21.14 -4.76
N SER A 4 -1.30 21.09 -3.49
CA SER A 4 -0.25 20.19 -3.06
C SER A 4 -0.91 18.87 -2.71
N THR A 5 -0.93 17.93 -3.65
CA THR A 5 -1.24 16.52 -3.38
C THR A 5 -0.26 16.04 -2.29
N GLU A 6 -0.68 16.10 -1.04
CA GLU A 6 0.15 15.80 0.11
C GLU A 6 0.21 14.28 0.28
N LEU A 7 1.04 13.65 -0.55
CA LEU A 7 1.28 12.21 -0.46
C LEU A 7 2.07 11.91 0.82
N SER A 8 1.52 11.01 1.62
CA SER A 8 2.13 10.55 2.87
C SER A 8 2.92 9.27 2.63
N LYS A 9 4.15 9.22 3.15
CA LYS A 9 4.99 8.01 3.13
C LYS A 9 4.42 6.88 4.01
N ALA A 10 3.48 7.20 4.91
CA ALA A 10 2.86 6.24 5.81
C ALA A 10 1.71 5.45 5.15
N LEU A 11 1.19 5.93 4.03
CA LEU A 11 0.04 5.35 3.33
C LEU A 11 0.45 4.44 2.19
N GLN A 12 -0.51 3.62 1.76
CA GLN A 12 -0.38 2.80 0.56
C GLN A 12 -1.29 3.37 -0.51
N TYR A 13 -0.83 3.26 -1.74
CA TYR A 13 -1.47 3.82 -2.92
C TYR A 13 -1.67 2.71 -3.94
N ARG A 14 -2.73 2.83 -4.70
CA ARG A 14 -2.93 2.05 -5.92
C ARG A 14 -2.81 2.98 -7.09
N ILE A 15 -2.23 2.47 -8.17
CA ILE A 15 -1.92 3.21 -9.37
C ILE A 15 -2.64 2.50 -10.52
N GLN A 16 -3.51 3.21 -11.24
CA GLN A 16 -4.24 2.64 -12.37
C GLN A 16 -3.26 2.02 -13.40
N GLY A 17 -3.57 0.79 -13.84
CA GLY A 17 -2.71 0.04 -14.77
C GLY A 17 -1.45 -0.56 -14.15
N LYS A 18 -1.24 -0.44 -12.82
CA LYS A 18 -0.16 -1.11 -12.10
C LYS A 18 -0.72 -1.97 -10.97
N SER A 19 -0.36 -3.25 -10.97
CA SER A 19 -0.78 -4.18 -9.92
C SER A 19 -0.04 -3.96 -8.61
N GLY A 20 -0.71 -4.25 -7.51
CA GLY A 20 -0.16 -4.23 -6.15
C GLY A 20 -0.28 -2.88 -5.44
N ASP A 21 0.18 -2.88 -4.20
CA ASP A 21 0.17 -1.71 -3.33
C ASP A 21 1.52 -0.98 -3.40
N TRP A 22 1.46 0.29 -3.77
CA TRP A 22 2.59 1.16 -3.95
C TRP A 22 2.76 2.07 -2.74
N ARG A 23 4.00 2.43 -2.44
CA ARG A 23 4.34 3.38 -1.38
C ARG A 23 4.98 4.61 -2.00
N TYR A 24 4.56 5.77 -1.54
CA TYR A 24 5.20 7.02 -1.91
C TYR A 24 6.59 7.12 -1.26
N SER A 25 7.60 7.54 -2.02
CA SER A 25 8.97 7.74 -1.53
C SER A 25 9.29 9.21 -1.34
N HIS A 26 9.30 9.97 -2.43
CA HIS A 26 9.66 11.38 -2.44
C HIS A 26 9.19 12.06 -3.73
N LYS A 27 9.20 13.39 -3.70
CA LYS A 27 8.94 14.27 -4.83
C LYS A 27 10.29 14.75 -5.37
N ILE A 28 10.47 14.65 -6.68
CA ILE A 28 11.61 15.23 -7.39
C ILE A 28 11.21 16.66 -7.76
N PRO A 29 11.84 17.69 -7.17
CA PRO A 29 11.54 19.08 -7.49
C PRO A 29 12.05 19.44 -8.88
N GLY A 30 11.33 20.31 -9.58
CA GLY A 30 11.67 20.79 -10.92
C GLY A 30 10.49 21.55 -11.54
N VAL A 31 10.69 22.08 -12.76
CA VAL A 31 9.63 22.77 -13.54
C VAL A 31 8.39 21.89 -13.69
N TYR A 32 8.60 20.58 -13.87
CA TYR A 32 7.55 19.57 -13.85
C TYR A 32 7.82 18.57 -12.72
N PRO A 33 7.22 18.74 -11.54
CA PRO A 33 7.49 17.85 -10.42
C PRO A 33 7.06 16.42 -10.72
N LYS A 34 7.93 15.48 -10.33
CA LYS A 34 7.67 14.05 -10.41
C LYS A 34 7.54 13.45 -9.02
N TYR A 35 6.69 12.45 -8.90
CA TYR A 35 6.41 11.73 -7.66
C TYR A 35 6.85 10.29 -7.83
N VAL A 36 7.72 9.83 -6.92
CA VAL A 36 8.31 8.51 -6.98
C VAL A 36 7.53 7.57 -6.08
N PHE A 37 7.04 6.48 -6.65
CA PHE A 37 6.40 5.39 -5.95
C PHE A 37 7.23 4.13 -6.07
N TRP A 38 7.11 3.24 -5.09
CA TRP A 38 7.78 1.95 -5.12
C TRP A 38 6.94 0.83 -4.52
N LYS A 39 7.25 -0.39 -4.92
CA LYS A 39 6.74 -1.62 -4.31
C LYS A 39 7.79 -2.73 -4.38
N PHE A 40 7.57 -3.83 -3.68
CA PHE A 40 8.32 -5.06 -3.92
C PHE A 40 7.78 -5.78 -5.15
N ALA A 41 8.66 -6.43 -5.90
CA ALA A 41 8.27 -7.25 -7.04
C ALA A 41 7.49 -8.48 -6.54
N ASP A 42 6.44 -8.83 -7.28
CA ASP A 42 5.51 -9.90 -6.90
C ASP A 42 6.22 -11.27 -6.83
N ARG A 43 7.11 -11.51 -7.80
CA ARG A 43 7.88 -12.76 -7.91
C ARG A 43 9.18 -12.77 -7.09
N CYS A 44 9.67 -11.60 -6.68
CA CYS A 44 10.97 -11.47 -6.00
C CYS A 44 10.83 -10.45 -4.86
N PRO A 45 10.54 -10.91 -3.62
CA PRO A 45 10.26 -10.02 -2.50
C PRO A 45 11.46 -9.15 -2.09
N ASN A 46 12.68 -9.51 -2.52
CA ASN A 46 13.89 -8.71 -2.28
C ASN A 46 14.16 -7.66 -3.37
N THR A 47 13.38 -7.66 -4.46
CA THR A 47 13.56 -6.70 -5.56
C THR A 47 12.57 -5.56 -5.41
N ARG A 48 13.10 -4.34 -5.30
CA ARG A 48 12.29 -3.12 -5.28
C ARG A 48 12.08 -2.61 -6.70
N VAL A 49 10.82 -2.35 -7.05
CA VAL A 49 10.41 -1.72 -8.30
C VAL A 49 9.93 -0.31 -8.00
N SER A 50 10.38 0.67 -8.76
CA SER A 50 9.95 2.06 -8.66
C SER A 50 9.27 2.54 -9.94
N VAL A 51 8.35 3.49 -9.80
CA VAL A 51 7.74 4.23 -10.90
C VAL A 51 7.73 5.70 -10.59
N GLU A 52 7.93 6.52 -11.62
CA GLU A 52 7.86 7.97 -11.54
C GLU A 52 6.59 8.43 -12.24
N LEU A 53 5.80 9.26 -11.56
CA LEU A 53 4.57 9.83 -12.08
C LEU A 53 4.65 11.35 -12.08
N SER A 54 4.14 12.00 -13.12
CA SER A 54 3.94 13.44 -13.12
C SER A 54 2.80 13.84 -12.18
N GLN A 55 2.75 15.10 -11.74
CA GLN A 55 1.65 15.61 -10.90
C GLN A 55 0.27 15.30 -11.49
N LYS A 56 0.07 15.53 -12.79
CA LYS A 56 -1.19 15.21 -13.48
C LYS A 56 -1.52 13.72 -13.40
N ALA A 57 -0.54 12.84 -13.59
CA ALA A 57 -0.76 11.40 -13.50
C ALA A 57 -1.06 10.95 -12.06
N VAL A 58 -0.50 11.60 -11.04
CA VAL A 58 -0.84 11.33 -9.64
C VAL A 58 -2.31 11.65 -9.38
N LEU A 59 -2.75 12.85 -9.75
CA LEU A 59 -4.14 13.30 -9.54
C LEU A 59 -5.16 12.44 -10.29
N ASP A 60 -4.82 11.98 -11.49
CA ASP A 60 -5.73 11.23 -12.37
C ASP A 60 -5.76 9.73 -12.07
N ARG A 61 -4.63 9.13 -11.66
CA ARG A 61 -4.45 7.66 -11.66
C ARG A 61 -4.09 7.06 -10.32
N VAL A 62 -3.83 7.87 -9.30
CA VAL A 62 -3.37 7.39 -7.99
C VAL A 62 -4.46 7.61 -6.96
N TRP A 63 -4.81 6.54 -6.26
CA TRP A 63 -5.78 6.59 -5.17
C TRP A 63 -5.20 5.98 -3.90
N GLU A 64 -5.52 6.62 -2.79
CA GLU A 64 -5.18 6.13 -1.46
C GLU A 64 -5.93 4.83 -1.20
N ARG A 65 -5.18 3.80 -0.79
CA ARG A 65 -5.78 2.61 -0.23
C ARG A 65 -5.83 2.82 1.28
N PRO A 66 -7.01 3.05 1.89
CA PRO A 66 -7.11 3.07 3.33
C PRO A 66 -6.51 1.76 3.84
N LYS A 67 -5.60 1.85 4.81
CA LYS A 67 -5.13 0.67 5.53
C LYS A 67 -6.37 0.08 6.18
N ILE A 68 -6.96 -0.92 5.56
CA ILE A 68 -7.88 -1.81 6.27
C ILE A 68 -7.01 -2.32 7.40
N PRO A 69 -7.31 -2.00 8.68
CA PRO A 69 -6.59 -2.59 9.77
C PRO A 69 -6.66 -4.09 9.51
N LYS A 70 -5.52 -4.75 9.40
CA LYS A 70 -5.48 -6.20 9.51
C LYS A 70 -6.14 -6.46 10.86
N HIS A 71 -7.44 -6.77 10.86
CA HIS A 71 -8.07 -7.26 12.06
C HIS A 71 -7.13 -8.38 12.53
N PRO A 72 -6.62 -8.32 13.77
CA PRO A 72 -5.94 -9.48 14.31
C PRO A 72 -6.93 -10.63 14.07
N ILE A 73 -6.47 -11.65 13.35
CA ILE A 73 -7.21 -12.89 13.16
C ILE A 73 -7.78 -13.19 14.54
N LYS A 74 -9.10 -13.10 14.69
CA LYS A 74 -9.78 -13.29 15.98
C LYS A 74 -9.16 -14.55 16.55
N SER A 75 -8.50 -14.41 17.71
CA SER A 75 -7.92 -15.52 18.44
C SER A 75 -8.94 -16.64 18.38
N PHE A 76 -8.61 -17.76 17.72
CA PHE A 76 -9.44 -18.94 17.79
C PHE A 76 -9.49 -19.29 19.27
N LYS A 77 -10.62 -19.01 19.94
CA LYS A 77 -10.89 -19.58 21.25
C LYS A 77 -10.97 -21.08 21.02
N ILE A 78 -9.91 -21.78 21.37
CA ILE A 78 -9.88 -23.23 21.52
C ILE A 78 -10.82 -23.53 22.69
N THR A 79 -12.12 -23.59 22.40
CA THR A 79 -13.17 -24.02 23.34
C THR A 79 -13.84 -25.22 22.69
N LYS A 80 -13.17 -26.37 22.76
CA LYS A 80 -13.73 -27.72 22.83
C LYS A 80 -12.59 -28.74 22.69
N LEU A 81 -11.92 -28.99 23.80
CA LEU A 81 -11.35 -30.30 24.10
C LEU A 81 -12.36 -30.98 25.05
N GLU A 82 -13.51 -31.38 24.53
CA GLU A 82 -14.35 -32.38 25.20
C GLU A 82 -14.04 -33.71 24.54
N ALA A 83 -13.00 -34.38 25.04
CA ALA A 83 -12.66 -35.74 24.64
C ALA A 83 -11.97 -36.47 25.79
N PHE A 84 -12.66 -36.55 26.94
CA PHE A 84 -12.47 -37.64 27.90
C PHE A 84 -13.83 -37.98 28.47
N GLN A 85 -14.54 -38.87 27.77
CA GLN A 85 -15.63 -39.64 28.35
C GLN A 85 -14.93 -40.84 29.01
N GLU A 86 -14.70 -40.77 30.33
CA GLU A 86 -14.33 -41.94 31.11
C GLU A 86 -15.62 -42.70 31.44
N ILE A 87 -15.59 -44.01 31.16
CA ILE A 87 -16.64 -45.00 31.40
C ILE A 87 -16.53 -45.48 32.84
#